data_AF-A0A820IGR4-F1
#
_entry.id   AF-A0A820IGR4-F1
#
_cell.length_a   1.000
_cell.length_b   1.000
_cell.length_c   1.000
_cell.angle_alpha   90.00
_cell.angle_beta   90.00
_cell.angle_gamma   90.00
#
_symmetry.space_group_name_H-M   'P 1'
#
loop_
_entity.id
_entity.type
_entity.pdbx_description
1 polymer ?
#
loop_
_entity_poly.entity_id
_entity_poly.type
_entity_poly.pdbx_seq_one_letter_code
_entity_poly.pdbx_strand_id
1 'polypeptide(L)'
;SGTGYPPPQTSDYGPSSGNFMPNDQRTQRLNQVTQQYEINQQFAARLYALGNCEVVVLCDDSGSMNTPIQGTNQTRWDELKSLVNIVVDICSVMDSNGIDIYFLNRDPMLNVTDARYVRQVFNAPPQGLTPLVPALRRVLAAKRNQPYEKKLL
;
A
#
# COMPACT_ATOMS: atom_id res chain seq x y z
N SER A 1 -24.97 48.57 -48.03
CA SER A 1 -23.74 48.97 -47.32
C SER A 1 -24.06 49.09 -45.84
N GLY A 2 -23.93 47.98 -45.11
CA GLY A 2 -24.18 47.93 -43.67
C GLY A 2 -22.92 47.43 -42.95
N THR A 3 -22.32 48.29 -42.13
CA THR A 3 -21.12 48.00 -41.33
C THR A 3 -21.54 47.40 -40.00
N GLY A 4 -21.40 46.08 -39.85
CA GLY A 4 -21.60 45.38 -38.57
C GLY A 4 -20.28 45.26 -37.81
N TYR A 5 -20.20 45.88 -36.64
CA TYR A 5 -19.13 45.65 -35.67
C TYR A 5 -19.27 44.24 -35.06
N PRO A 6 -18.17 43.48 -34.87
CA PRO A 6 -18.25 42.24 -34.10
C PRO A 6 -18.37 42.54 -32.59
N PRO A 7 -19.13 41.72 -31.83
CA PRO A 7 -19.25 41.88 -30.38
C PRO A 7 -17.95 41.54 -29.65
N PRO A 8 -17.74 42.06 -28.41
CA PRO A 8 -16.52 41.80 -27.65
C PRO A 8 -16.46 40.33 -27.21
N GLN A 9 -15.31 39.70 -27.40
CA GLN A 9 -15.01 38.38 -26.85
C GLN A 9 -14.92 38.48 -25.33
N THR A 10 -15.93 37.96 -24.64
CA THR A 10 -15.86 37.70 -23.20
C THR A 10 -14.91 36.52 -22.99
N SER A 11 -13.73 36.82 -22.45
CA SER A 11 -12.80 35.84 -21.92
C SER A 11 -13.43 35.13 -20.72
N ASP A 12 -14.06 34.00 -20.97
CA ASP A 12 -14.59 33.13 -19.94
C ASP A 12 -13.42 32.36 -19.32
N TYR A 13 -13.08 32.72 -18.07
CA TYR A 13 -12.16 31.96 -17.23
C TYR A 13 -12.83 30.64 -16.84
N GLY A 14 -12.77 29.65 -17.75
CA GLY A 14 -13.05 28.26 -17.40
C GLY A 14 -11.96 27.75 -16.45
N PRO A 15 -12.29 26.98 -15.40
CA PRO A 15 -11.29 26.43 -14.50
C PRO A 15 -10.38 25.51 -15.32
N SER A 16 -9.10 25.86 -15.39
CA SER A 16 -8.04 24.96 -15.82
C SER A 16 -8.01 23.76 -14.89
N SER A 17 -8.80 22.74 -15.24
CA SER A 17 -8.68 21.39 -14.74
C SER A 17 -7.32 20.89 -15.17
N GLY A 18 -6.34 21.02 -14.28
CA GLY A 18 -5.03 20.39 -14.43
C GLY A 18 -5.25 18.92 -14.72
N ASN A 19 -4.91 18.51 -15.94
CA ASN A 19 -4.91 17.12 -16.38
C ASN A 19 -3.90 16.34 -15.53
N PHE A 20 -4.36 15.81 -14.40
CA PHE A 20 -3.80 14.57 -13.86
C PHE A 20 -4.22 13.46 -14.83
N MET A 21 -3.42 13.22 -15.86
CA MET A 21 -3.45 11.94 -16.58
C MET A 21 -2.60 10.98 -15.76
N PRO A 22 -3.18 10.09 -14.92
CA PRO A 22 -2.38 9.11 -14.21
C PRO A 22 -1.83 8.13 -15.24
N ASN A 23 -0.50 7.92 -15.25
CA ASN A 23 0.22 6.93 -16.06
C ASN A 23 -0.67 5.70 -16.34
N ASP A 24 -1.08 5.48 -17.60
CA ASP A 24 -2.08 4.47 -17.97
C ASP A 24 -1.79 3.10 -17.34
N GLN A 25 -0.51 2.74 -17.25
CA GLN A 25 -0.05 1.51 -16.64
C GLN A 25 -0.33 1.41 -15.12
N ARG A 26 -0.12 2.49 -14.36
CA ARG A 26 -0.41 2.51 -12.92
C ARG A 26 -1.90 2.39 -12.67
N THR A 27 -2.70 3.11 -13.44
CA THR A 27 -4.16 3.05 -13.39
C THR A 27 -4.68 1.67 -13.76
N GLN A 28 -4.14 1.04 -14.81
CA GLN A 28 -4.48 -0.33 -15.19
C GLN A 28 -4.13 -1.33 -14.08
N ARG A 29 -2.93 -1.24 -13.49
CA ARG A 29 -2.53 -2.10 -12.36
C ARG A 29 -3.41 -1.90 -11.14
N LEU A 30 -3.77 -0.66 -10.81
CA LEU A 30 -4.70 -0.37 -9.71
C LEU A 30 -6.09 -0.96 -9.99
N ASN A 31 -6.59 -0.84 -11.21
CA ASN A 31 -7.85 -1.45 -11.62
C ASN A 31 -7.82 -2.98 -11.52
N GLN A 32 -6.71 -3.61 -11.89
CA GLN A 32 -6.53 -5.06 -11.74
C GLN A 32 -6.55 -5.48 -10.27
N VAL A 33 -5.79 -4.80 -9.41
CA VAL A 33 -5.70 -5.12 -7.99
C VAL A 33 -7.03 -4.86 -7.26
N THR A 34 -7.74 -3.77 -7.60
CA THR A 34 -9.05 -3.47 -7.00
C THR A 34 -10.12 -4.46 -7.43
N GLN A 35 -10.09 -4.94 -8.68
CA GLN A 35 -10.97 -6.03 -9.12
C GLN A 35 -10.63 -7.35 -8.43
N GLN A 36 -9.33 -7.70 -8.37
CA GLN A 36 -8.86 -8.95 -7.76
C GLN A 36 -9.28 -9.09 -6.30
N TYR A 37 -9.27 -7.98 -5.54
CA TYR A 37 -9.63 -7.96 -4.12
C TYR A 37 -11.01 -7.36 -3.84
N GLU A 38 -11.84 -7.20 -4.87
CA GLU A 38 -13.21 -6.70 -4.76
C GLU A 38 -13.32 -5.37 -3.98
N ILE A 39 -12.31 -4.50 -4.14
CA ILE A 39 -12.24 -3.21 -3.47
C ILE A 39 -13.24 -2.26 -4.11
N ASN A 40 -14.19 -1.78 -3.31
CA ASN A 40 -15.16 -0.79 -3.75
C ASN A 40 -14.46 0.48 -4.28
N GLN A 41 -14.98 1.03 -5.38
CA GLN A 41 -14.39 2.16 -6.10
C GLN A 41 -14.20 3.43 -5.25
N GLN A 42 -15.07 3.66 -4.26
CA GLN A 42 -14.91 4.78 -3.33
C GLN A 42 -13.66 4.65 -2.45
N PHE A 43 -13.26 3.41 -2.13
CA PHE A 43 -12.01 3.14 -1.43
C PHE A 43 -10.82 3.09 -2.39
N ALA A 44 -11.00 2.62 -3.62
CA ALA A 44 -9.93 2.61 -4.63
C ALA A 44 -9.30 3.99 -4.85
N ALA A 45 -10.12 5.05 -4.93
CA ALA A 45 -9.62 6.42 -5.05
C ALA A 45 -8.75 6.86 -3.86
N ARG A 46 -8.99 6.32 -2.65
CA ARG A 46 -8.20 6.63 -1.45
C ARG A 46 -6.85 5.91 -1.43
N LEU A 47 -6.69 4.81 -2.19
CA LEU A 47 -5.43 4.06 -2.24
C LEU A 47 -4.29 4.90 -2.85
N TYR A 48 -4.58 5.90 -3.69
CA TYR A 48 -3.56 6.82 -4.20
C TYR A 48 -2.82 7.57 -3.08
N ALA A 49 -3.47 7.82 -1.94
CA ALA A 49 -2.81 8.47 -0.80
C ALA A 49 -1.63 7.65 -0.25
N LEU A 50 -1.66 6.32 -0.42
CA LEU A 50 -0.57 5.43 0.01
C LEU A 50 0.74 5.71 -0.73
N GLY A 51 0.70 6.25 -1.95
CA GLY A 51 1.90 6.61 -2.71
C GLY A 51 2.75 7.68 -2.02
N ASN A 52 2.13 8.54 -1.20
CA ASN A 52 2.80 9.59 -0.43
C ASN A 52 3.28 9.14 0.95
N CYS A 53 2.92 7.92 1.35
CA CYS A 53 3.30 7.34 2.62
C CYS A 53 4.54 6.46 2.47
N GLU A 54 5.20 6.25 3.60
CA GLU A 54 6.04 5.09 3.81
C GLU A 54 5.20 4.06 4.58
N VAL A 55 4.93 2.92 3.95
CA VAL A 55 4.10 1.87 4.54
C VAL A 55 4.99 0.83 5.20
N VAL A 56 4.77 0.62 6.49
CA VAL A 56 5.44 -0.41 7.29
C VAL A 56 4.38 -1.32 7.91
N VAL A 57 4.53 -2.63 7.73
CA VAL A 57 3.66 -3.65 8.33
C VAL A 57 4.43 -4.34 9.46
N LEU A 58 3.91 -4.30 10.68
CA LEU A 58 4.45 -5.07 11.81
C LEU A 58 3.56 -6.30 12.05
N CYS A 59 4.09 -7.47 11.73
CA CYS A 59 3.40 -8.76 11.81
C CYS A 59 3.58 -9.38 13.21
N ASP A 60 2.47 -9.77 13.84
CA ASP A 60 2.50 -10.70 14.97
C ASP A 60 2.84 -12.10 14.47
N ASP A 61 4.00 -12.61 14.88
CA ASP A 61 4.45 -13.97 14.61
C ASP A 61 4.68 -14.75 15.90
N SER A 62 3.94 -14.43 16.97
CA SER A 62 3.95 -15.15 18.23
C SER A 62 3.34 -16.54 18.11
N GLY A 63 3.66 -17.44 19.06
CA GLY A 63 3.12 -18.81 19.05
C GLY A 63 1.59 -18.89 19.03
N SER A 64 0.89 -17.87 19.53
CA SER A 64 -0.58 -17.77 19.52
C SER A 64 -1.17 -17.67 18.11
N MET A 65 -0.39 -17.26 17.12
CA MET A 65 -0.81 -17.16 15.72
C MET A 65 -0.97 -18.54 15.04
N ASN A 66 -0.52 -19.62 15.67
CA ASN A 66 -0.86 -20.99 15.25
C ASN A 66 -2.32 -21.37 15.59
N THR A 67 -3.07 -20.50 16.28
CA THR A 67 -4.47 -20.77 16.64
C THR A 67 -5.31 -20.97 15.37
N PRO A 68 -6.02 -22.11 15.23
CA PRO A 68 -6.95 -22.34 14.14
C PRO A 68 -8.12 -21.34 14.16
N ILE A 69 -8.56 -20.93 12.97
CA ILE A 69 -9.78 -20.12 12.80
C ILE A 69 -10.96 -21.07 12.69
N GLN A 70 -11.94 -20.92 13.59
CA GLN A 70 -13.11 -21.79 13.65
C GLN A 70 -13.84 -21.86 12.30
N GLY A 71 -14.19 -23.08 11.88
CA GLY A 71 -14.90 -23.31 10.61
C GLY A 71 -14.00 -23.27 9.37
N THR A 72 -12.68 -23.19 9.53
CA THR A 72 -11.72 -23.19 8.41
C THR A 72 -10.56 -24.16 8.67
N ASN A 73 -9.80 -24.47 7.62
CA ASN A 73 -8.51 -25.19 7.74
C ASN A 73 -7.32 -24.21 7.87
N GLN A 74 -7.57 -22.95 8.23
CA GLN A 74 -6.56 -21.90 8.32
C GLN A 74 -6.26 -21.55 9.78
N THR A 75 -5.03 -21.12 10.03
CA THR A 75 -4.61 -20.49 11.27
C THR A 75 -4.66 -18.97 11.15
N ARG A 76 -4.58 -18.24 12.28
CA ARG A 76 -4.41 -16.78 12.27
C ARG A 76 -3.17 -16.35 11.47
N TRP A 77 -2.14 -17.20 11.42
CA TRP A 77 -0.95 -16.97 10.61
C TRP A 77 -1.22 -17.05 9.11
N ASP A 78 -2.07 -17.98 8.67
CA ASP A 78 -2.46 -18.09 7.26
C ASP A 78 -3.33 -16.91 6.81
N GLU A 79 -4.20 -16.42 7.70
CA GLU A 79 -4.96 -15.20 7.48
C GLU A 79 -4.04 -13.98 7.39
N LEU A 80 -3.11 -13.81 8.33
CA LEU A 80 -2.12 -12.74 8.29
C LEU A 80 -1.27 -12.79 7.02
N LYS A 81 -0.80 -13.98 6.61
CA LYS A 81 -0.09 -14.18 5.34
C LYS A 81 -0.91 -13.62 4.18
N SER A 82 -2.18 -13.99 4.10
CA SER A 82 -3.07 -13.57 3.02
C SER A 82 -3.24 -12.05 3.01
N LEU A 83 -3.45 -11.44 4.17
CA LEU A 83 -3.56 -9.99 4.31
C LEU A 83 -2.27 -9.25 3.89
N VAL A 84 -1.11 -9.73 4.33
CA VAL A 84 0.17 -9.08 3.98
C VAL A 84 0.44 -9.17 2.47
N ASN A 85 0.08 -10.28 1.81
CA ASN A 85 0.17 -10.36 0.34
C ASN A 85 -0.71 -9.31 -0.34
N ILE A 86 -1.96 -9.12 0.13
CA ILE A 86 -2.87 -8.09 -0.38
C ILE A 86 -2.26 -6.69 -0.21
N VAL A 87 -1.72 -6.39 0.98
CA VAL A 87 -1.09 -5.09 1.26
C VAL A 87 0.11 -4.85 0.36
N VAL A 88 0.99 -5.84 0.17
CA VAL A 88 2.14 -5.73 -0.74
C VAL A 88 1.69 -5.47 -2.16
N ASP A 89 0.72 -6.22 -2.68
CA ASP A 89 0.24 -6.06 -4.06
C ASP A 89 -0.35 -4.66 -4.29
N ILE A 90 -1.15 -4.15 -3.34
CA ILE A 90 -1.71 -2.78 -3.42
C ILE A 90 -0.59 -1.72 -3.33
N CYS A 91 0.26 -1.80 -2.32
CA CYS A 91 1.27 -0.78 -2.06
C CYS A 91 2.34 -0.75 -3.14
N SER A 92 2.71 -1.88 -3.74
CA SER A 92 3.73 -1.95 -4.82
C SER A 92 3.26 -1.30 -6.12
N VAL A 93 1.95 -1.09 -6.31
CA VAL A 93 1.42 -0.28 -7.42
C VAL A 93 1.61 1.22 -7.16
N MET A 94 1.55 1.64 -5.89
CA MET A 94 1.62 3.05 -5.48
C MET A 94 3.04 3.53 -5.20
N ASP A 95 3.89 2.64 -4.69
CA ASP A 95 5.24 2.92 -4.27
C ASP A 95 6.23 1.97 -4.95
N SER A 96 7.08 2.51 -5.83
CA SER A 96 8.12 1.74 -6.51
C SER A 96 9.24 1.29 -5.58
N ASN A 97 9.40 1.92 -4.40
CA ASN A 97 10.38 1.52 -3.40
C ASN A 97 9.92 0.29 -2.57
N GLY A 98 8.65 -0.09 -2.68
CA GLY A 98 8.06 -1.19 -1.93
C GLY A 98 7.72 -0.84 -0.49
N ILE A 99 7.43 -1.86 0.30
CA ILE A 99 7.06 -1.73 1.72
C ILE A 99 7.98 -2.53 2.62
N ASP A 100 8.06 -2.13 3.88
CA ASP A 100 8.82 -2.87 4.89
C ASP A 100 7.90 -3.73 5.74
N ILE A 101 8.30 -4.98 5.94
CA ILE A 101 7.59 -5.97 6.72
C ILE A 101 8.47 -6.36 7.89
N TYR A 102 8.07 -5.92 9.08
CA TYR A 102 8.67 -6.32 10.34
C TYR A 102 7.87 -7.44 10.98
N PHE A 103 8.52 -8.18 11.86
CA PHE A 103 7.90 -9.23 12.66
C PHE A 103 8.22 -9.01 14.13
N LEU A 104 7.45 -9.59 15.06
CA LEU A 104 7.75 -9.46 16.49
C LEU A 104 8.99 -10.28 16.90
N ASN A 105 9.19 -11.46 16.32
CA ASN A 105 10.15 -12.46 16.79
C ASN A 105 11.22 -12.84 15.74
N ARG A 106 11.26 -12.19 14.57
CA ARG A 106 12.28 -12.42 13.53
C ARG A 106 12.74 -11.13 12.83
N ASP A 107 13.70 -11.29 11.94
CA ASP A 107 14.27 -10.21 11.14
C ASP A 107 13.26 -9.67 10.11
N PRO A 108 13.33 -8.36 9.79
CA PRO A 108 12.43 -7.74 8.84
C PRO A 108 12.80 -8.08 7.38
N MET A 109 11.82 -7.94 6.49
CA MET A 109 12.01 -7.82 5.05
C MET A 109 11.82 -6.36 4.66
N LEU A 110 12.80 -5.78 3.97
CA LEU A 110 12.76 -4.36 3.58
C LEU A 110 12.54 -4.23 2.08
N ASN A 111 11.91 -3.13 1.66
CA ASN A 111 11.68 -2.77 0.25
C ASN A 111 11.00 -3.88 -0.56
N VAL A 112 10.02 -4.55 0.05
CA VAL A 112 9.27 -5.63 -0.58
C VAL A 112 8.32 -5.04 -1.62
N THR A 113 8.55 -5.38 -2.89
CA THR A 113 7.76 -4.95 -4.06
C THR A 113 6.96 -6.08 -4.70
N ASP A 114 7.08 -7.30 -4.16
CA ASP A 114 6.51 -8.50 -4.76
C ASP A 114 6.06 -9.50 -3.71
N ALA A 115 4.75 -9.79 -3.71
CA ALA A 115 4.10 -10.72 -2.80
C ALA A 115 4.68 -12.15 -2.86
N ARG A 116 5.32 -12.54 -3.96
CA ARG A 116 5.97 -13.87 -4.09
C ARG A 116 7.02 -14.11 -3.00
N TYR A 117 7.78 -13.08 -2.61
CA TYR A 117 8.79 -13.19 -1.55
C TYR A 117 8.18 -13.29 -0.16
N VAL A 118 7.05 -12.62 0.08
CA VAL A 118 6.30 -12.70 1.34
C VAL A 118 5.92 -14.15 1.61
N ARG A 119 5.41 -14.86 0.60
CA ARG A 119 4.95 -16.25 0.76
C ARG A 119 6.02 -17.18 1.31
N GLN A 120 7.31 -16.94 1.00
CA GLN A 120 8.41 -17.77 1.46
C GLN A 120 8.69 -17.58 2.96
N VAL A 121 8.67 -16.35 3.46
CA VAL A 121 8.91 -16.06 4.89
C VAL A 121 7.81 -16.62 5.78
N PHE A 122 6.58 -16.65 5.29
CA PHE A 122 5.46 -17.24 6.01
C PHE A 122 5.46 -18.79 6.04
N ASN A 123 6.39 -19.46 5.34
CA ASN A 123 6.55 -20.91 5.47
C ASN A 123 7.15 -21.31 6.82
N ALA A 124 7.90 -20.42 7.47
CA ALA A 124 8.36 -20.62 8.84
C ALA A 124 7.20 -20.32 9.81
N PRO A 125 6.79 -21.28 10.66
CA PRO A 125 5.65 -21.09 11.55
C PRO A 125 5.91 -19.95 12.56
N PRO A 126 4.85 -19.31 13.07
CA PRO A 126 4.98 -18.29 14.10
C PRO A 126 5.35 -18.94 15.44
N GLN A 127 6.24 -18.30 16.18
CA GLN A 127 6.77 -18.76 17.45
C GLN A 127 7.26 -17.59 18.30
N GLY A 128 7.40 -17.81 19.60
CA GLY A 128 7.85 -16.78 20.54
C GLY A 128 6.70 -16.00 21.17
N LEU A 129 7.04 -14.87 21.78
CA LEU A 129 6.15 -14.03 22.58
C LEU A 129 5.54 -12.91 21.72
N THR A 130 4.82 -11.98 22.37
CA THR A 130 4.25 -10.78 21.72
C THR A 130 4.97 -9.49 22.17
N PRO A 131 6.28 -9.31 21.91
CA PRO A 131 7.03 -8.13 22.34
C PRO A 131 6.71 -6.88 21.49
N LEU A 132 5.44 -6.45 21.49
CA LEU A 132 4.94 -5.36 20.65
C LEU A 132 5.69 -4.05 20.87
N VAL A 133 5.89 -3.65 22.14
CA VAL A 133 6.56 -2.37 22.46
C VAL A 133 8.02 -2.36 22.01
N PRO A 134 8.87 -3.37 22.32
CA PRO A 134 10.21 -3.46 21.77
C PRO A 134 10.25 -3.45 20.23
N ALA A 135 9.37 -4.21 19.58
CA ALA A 135 9.33 -4.30 18.12
C ALA A 135 8.95 -2.95 17.48
N LEU A 136 7.96 -2.25 18.03
CA LEU A 136 7.57 -0.92 17.56
C LEU A 136 8.72 0.09 17.73
N ARG A 137 9.43 0.06 18.86
CA ARG A 137 10.62 0.91 19.07
C ARG A 137 11.70 0.64 18.04
N ARG A 138 11.94 -0.64 17.68
CA ARG A 138 12.88 -1.03 16.61
C ARG A 138 12.48 -0.43 15.26
N VAL A 139 11.20 -0.52 14.90
CA VAL A 139 10.67 0.09 13.66
C VAL A 139 10.90 1.60 13.66
N LEU A 140 10.45 2.29 14.70
CA LEU A 140 10.56 3.75 14.79
C LEU A 140 12.02 4.22 14.78
N ALA A 141 12.91 3.51 15.47
CA ALA A 141 14.34 3.84 15.48
C ALA A 141 14.97 3.67 14.08
N ALA A 142 14.61 2.63 13.34
CA ALA A 142 15.08 2.41 11.98
C ALA A 142 14.58 3.50 11.02
N LYS A 143 13.31 3.92 11.16
CA LYS A 143 12.68 4.92 10.29
C LYS A 143 13.03 6.36 10.61
N ARG A 144 13.35 6.67 11.87
CA ARG A 144 13.71 8.03 12.31
C ARG A 144 14.85 8.67 11.51
N ASN A 145 15.80 7.86 11.05
CA ASN A 145 17.02 8.35 10.41
C ASN A 145 16.98 8.27 8.87
N GLN A 146 15.88 7.79 8.28
CA GLN A 146 15.76 7.78 6.83
C GLN A 146 15.31 9.17 6.36
N PRO A 147 16.11 9.87 5.54
CA PRO A 147 15.67 11.12 4.94
C PRO A 147 14.42 10.85 4.11
N TYR A 148 13.39 11.67 4.30
CA TYR A 148 12.21 11.63 3.45
C TYR A 148 12.63 12.08 2.04
N GLU A 149 12.93 11.12 1.17
CA GLU A 149 13.03 11.36 -0.26
C GLU A 149 11.65 11.86 -0.70
N LYS A 150 11.54 13.16 -0.99
CA LYS A 150 10.33 13.72 -1.58
C LYS A 150 10.08 12.94 -2.88
N LYS A 151 9.10 12.03 -2.85
CA LYS A 151 8.55 11.40 -4.04
C LYS A 151 7.95 12.55 -4.87
N LEU A 152 8.72 13.04 -5.84
CA LEU A 152 8.30 14.07 -6.76
C LEU A 152 7.10 13.51 -7.53
N LEU A 153 5.93 14.10 -7.27
CA LEU A 153 4.70 13.87 -8.05
C LEU A 153 4.87 14.41 -9.47
#